data_AF-A0A8H6RR52-F1
#
_entry.id   AF-A0A8H6RR52-F1
#
_cell.length_a   1.000
_cell.length_b   1.000
_cell.length_c   1.000
_cell.angle_alpha   90.00
_cell.angle_beta   90.00
_cell.angle_gamma   90.00
#
_symmetry.space_group_name_H-M   'P 1'
#
loop_
_entity.id
_entity.type
_entity.pdbx_description
1 polymer ?
#
loop_
_entity_poly.entity_id
_entity_poly.type
_entity_poly.pdbx_seq_one_letter_code
_entity_poly.pdbx_strand_id
1 'polypeptide(L)'
;MKRVAEKIGLRKNKDESTSKTSTQTPSSPGPTQKAETTAPTNSNTPATSNTTVTNDKMSSSIPKTMKAAVLDGVDKPLVIKEVPVPTAGPGEILIKVHACGVCHSDHHVLHGDMGPPGIDILGHEFVGTVVAVPDGEKKWQVGDRVGGPWHGGHDGTCRSCCRGEFQMCTNKTINGVMRNGGYAQYATLRTEAAVRIPKEADPAEVAPLLCAGVTVFNGIRQMKITAGEVVAVQGLGGLGHLAIQYARKMGFRTVALSRGNDKKDFAMKLGATDYIDTKAEDVGEALQKLGGAALIVVTAPNPEVITPLLGGLQNRGKLLIHVAIGPVQVDTVQMVLNALSVHGWPSGHALDSEEAIAFAETHGVHCMIEKFPMEKANEAMEHMLSGKVRFRAVLTMD
;
A
#
# COMPACT_ATOMS: atom_id res chain seq x y z
N MET A 1 -5.85 -25.23 -20.61
CA MET A 1 -5.86 -25.66 -19.19
C MET A 1 -5.68 -27.18 -19.05
N LYS A 2 -4.51 -27.73 -19.38
CA LYS A 2 -4.23 -29.18 -19.21
C LYS A 2 -2.74 -29.52 -19.25
N ARG A 3 -1.89 -28.74 -18.54
CA ARG A 3 -0.44 -29.01 -18.44
C ARG A 3 0.25 -28.26 -17.28
N VAL A 4 -0.30 -28.34 -16.06
CA VAL A 4 0.42 -27.99 -14.80
C VAL A 4 -0.16 -28.80 -13.62
N ALA A 5 -0.35 -30.11 -13.77
CA ALA A 5 -0.97 -30.95 -12.73
C ALA A 5 -0.24 -32.27 -12.43
N GLU A 6 1.04 -32.41 -12.80
CA GLU A 6 1.81 -33.64 -12.58
C GLU A 6 3.17 -33.40 -11.91
N LYS A 7 3.22 -32.59 -10.84
CA LYS A 7 4.44 -32.51 -10.03
C LYS A 7 4.27 -32.35 -8.52
N ILE A 8 3.12 -32.75 -7.96
CA ILE A 8 2.97 -32.85 -6.51
C ILE A 8 2.12 -34.09 -6.23
N GLY A 9 2.80 -35.19 -5.89
CA GLY A 9 2.16 -36.43 -5.48
C GLY A 9 1.49 -36.25 -4.13
N LEU A 10 0.17 -36.16 -4.13
CA LEU A 10 -0.67 -36.37 -2.95
C LEU A 10 -1.78 -37.34 -3.32
N ARG A 11 -1.66 -38.56 -2.77
CA ARG A 11 -2.65 -39.63 -2.87
C ARG A 11 -3.96 -39.19 -2.21
N LYS A 12 -5.07 -39.50 -2.87
CA LYS A 12 -6.43 -39.44 -2.31
C LYS A 12 -6.57 -40.51 -1.24
N ASN A 13 -7.04 -40.15 -0.05
CA ASN A 13 -7.72 -41.08 0.85
C ASN A 13 -9.19 -40.67 0.92
N LYS A 14 -10.05 -41.55 0.41
CA LYS A 14 -11.42 -41.73 0.88
C LYS A 14 -11.35 -42.84 1.95
N ASP A 15 -12.03 -42.66 3.07
CA ASP A 15 -13.16 -43.53 3.43
C ASP A 15 -13.81 -43.08 4.75
N GLU A 16 -15.10 -43.37 4.80
CA GLU A 16 -16.10 -43.05 5.81
C GLU A 16 -15.83 -43.75 7.15
N SER A 17 -16.31 -43.16 8.25
CA SER A 17 -17.15 -43.92 9.19
C SER A 17 -17.97 -42.99 10.09
N THR A 18 -19.18 -43.47 10.35
CA THR A 18 -20.25 -42.93 11.15
C THR A 18 -20.01 -43.12 12.65
N SER A 19 -20.43 -42.16 13.48
CA SER A 19 -21.08 -42.50 14.75
C SER A 19 -21.97 -41.36 15.25
N LYS A 20 -23.17 -41.76 15.71
CA LYS A 20 -24.18 -40.93 16.35
C LYS A 20 -23.82 -40.74 17.82
N THR A 21 -24.07 -39.57 18.39
CA THR A 21 -24.57 -39.49 19.77
C THR A 21 -25.29 -38.17 20.01
N SER A 22 -26.49 -38.31 20.56
CA SER A 22 -27.43 -37.28 20.99
C SER A 22 -27.09 -36.76 22.39
N THR A 23 -27.36 -35.48 22.67
CA THR A 23 -27.77 -34.96 24.01
C THR A 23 -28.21 -33.50 23.80
N GLN A 24 -29.51 -33.23 23.72
CA GLN A 24 -30.38 -32.71 24.80
C GLN A 24 -29.98 -31.31 25.34
N THR A 25 -30.78 -30.32 24.95
CA THR A 25 -31.02 -29.04 25.61
C THR A 25 -31.81 -29.21 26.90
N PRO A 26 -31.73 -28.24 27.82
CA PRO A 26 -32.96 -27.57 28.22
C PRO A 26 -32.81 -26.04 28.34
N SER A 27 -33.98 -25.40 28.43
CA SER A 27 -34.26 -23.98 28.29
C SER A 27 -34.70 -23.30 29.61
N SER A 28 -34.43 -21.99 29.69
CA SER A 28 -35.22 -20.93 30.38
C SER A 28 -35.03 -20.69 31.91
N PRO A 29 -35.53 -19.56 32.50
CA PRO A 29 -35.24 -18.14 32.19
C PRO A 29 -35.10 -17.19 33.43
N GLY A 30 -34.60 -15.95 33.21
CA GLY A 30 -34.95 -14.69 33.91
C GLY A 30 -34.10 -14.26 35.15
N PRO A 31 -34.19 -12.99 35.64
CA PRO A 31 -34.95 -11.84 35.16
C PRO A 31 -34.15 -10.52 34.95
N THR A 32 -34.87 -9.58 34.33
CA THR A 32 -34.65 -8.15 34.07
C THR A 32 -34.20 -7.28 35.25
N GLN A 33 -33.38 -6.26 34.95
CA GLN A 33 -33.47 -4.93 35.58
C GLN A 33 -33.32 -3.82 34.53
N LYS A 34 -34.37 -3.00 34.43
CA LYS A 34 -34.40 -1.70 33.75
C LYS A 34 -33.72 -0.68 34.65
N ALA A 35 -32.83 0.14 34.09
CA ALA A 35 -32.43 1.40 34.69
C ALA A 35 -32.82 2.52 33.71
N GLU A 36 -33.86 3.26 34.08
CA GLU A 36 -34.20 4.56 33.52
C GLU A 36 -33.19 5.58 34.04
N THR A 37 -32.53 6.30 33.14
CA THR A 37 -31.87 7.57 33.46
C THR A 37 -32.36 8.64 32.50
N THR A 38 -33.17 9.55 33.05
CA THR A 38 -33.61 10.80 32.45
C THR A 38 -32.58 11.89 32.76
N ALA A 39 -32.10 12.60 31.73
CA ALA A 39 -31.44 13.91 31.86
C ALA A 39 -31.42 14.63 30.49
N PRO A 40 -31.31 15.97 30.45
CA PRO A 40 -32.22 16.81 29.68
C PRO A 40 -31.70 17.23 28.30
N THR A 41 -32.66 17.55 27.43
CA THR A 41 -32.49 18.20 26.13
C THR A 41 -32.01 19.65 26.30
N ASN A 42 -30.81 19.95 25.81
CA ASN A 42 -30.40 21.31 25.51
C ASN A 42 -30.34 21.49 23.98
N SER A 43 -31.39 22.11 23.46
CA SER A 43 -31.45 22.69 22.13
C SER A 43 -30.61 23.96 22.08
N ASN A 44 -29.62 24.02 21.18
CA ASN A 44 -29.19 25.25 20.52
C ASN A 44 -28.18 24.91 19.42
N THR A 45 -28.65 24.84 18.17
CA THR A 45 -27.82 24.86 16.96
C THR A 45 -28.30 26.02 16.09
N PRO A 46 -27.44 26.94 15.64
CA PRO A 46 -27.84 27.97 14.69
C PRO A 46 -28.01 27.34 13.30
N ALA A 47 -29.10 27.72 12.61
CA ALA A 47 -29.38 27.29 11.26
C ALA A 47 -28.34 27.85 10.28
N THR A 48 -27.50 26.98 9.70
CA THR A 48 -26.74 27.29 8.49
C THR A 48 -27.53 26.81 7.28
N SER A 49 -27.90 27.77 6.43
CA SER A 49 -28.59 27.55 5.15
C SER A 49 -27.74 26.69 4.22
N ASN A 50 -28.11 25.41 4.08
CA ASN A 50 -27.55 24.54 3.06
C ASN A 50 -28.17 24.88 1.70
N THR A 51 -27.40 25.53 0.83
CA THR A 51 -27.72 25.61 -0.59
C THR A 51 -27.44 24.24 -1.20
N THR A 52 -28.49 23.44 -1.37
CA THR A 52 -28.44 22.16 -2.08
C THR A 52 -28.15 22.41 -3.55
N VAL A 53 -26.88 22.35 -3.95
CA VAL A 53 -26.52 22.21 -5.36
C VAL A 53 -26.86 20.77 -5.74
N THR A 54 -27.84 20.59 -6.61
CA THR A 54 -28.35 19.28 -7.02
C THR A 54 -27.33 18.52 -7.88
N ASN A 55 -27.28 17.19 -7.71
CA ASN A 55 -26.41 16.24 -8.44
C ASN A 55 -26.51 16.35 -9.98
N ASP A 56 -27.61 16.91 -10.51
CA ASP A 56 -27.85 17.02 -11.95
C ASP A 56 -26.93 17.99 -12.69
N LYS A 57 -26.37 19.02 -12.02
CA LYS A 57 -25.56 20.03 -12.72
C LYS A 57 -24.13 19.60 -13.06
N MET A 58 -23.62 18.52 -12.44
CA MET A 58 -22.26 18.02 -12.71
C MET A 58 -22.25 16.79 -13.62
N SER A 59 -23.34 16.02 -13.71
CA SER A 59 -23.42 14.89 -14.65
C SER A 59 -23.30 15.34 -16.12
N SER A 60 -23.72 16.57 -16.43
CA SER A 60 -23.59 17.19 -17.75
C SER A 60 -22.16 17.63 -18.12
N SER A 61 -21.18 17.50 -17.21
CA SER A 61 -19.79 17.96 -17.41
C SER A 61 -18.77 16.83 -17.62
N ILE A 62 -19.20 15.57 -17.44
CA ILE A 62 -18.31 14.40 -17.61
C ILE A 62 -18.26 14.05 -19.11
N PRO A 63 -17.07 14.02 -19.74
CA PRO A 63 -16.96 13.70 -21.16
C PRO A 63 -17.30 12.23 -21.43
N LYS A 64 -17.70 11.92 -22.67
CA LYS A 64 -17.98 10.54 -23.09
C LYS A 64 -16.70 9.69 -23.21
N THR A 65 -15.60 10.32 -23.60
CA THR A 65 -14.28 9.71 -23.77
C THR A 65 -13.24 10.44 -22.92
N MET A 66 -12.14 9.76 -22.67
CA MET A 66 -10.97 10.27 -21.97
C MET A 66 -9.70 9.73 -22.61
N LYS A 67 -8.59 10.41 -22.41
CA LYS A 67 -7.27 9.84 -22.68
C LYS A 67 -6.84 8.89 -21.55
N ALA A 68 -6.17 7.83 -21.93
CA ALA A 68 -5.50 6.90 -21.02
C ALA A 68 -4.22 6.34 -21.63
N ALA A 69 -3.26 5.95 -20.79
CA ALA A 69 -2.14 5.12 -21.19
C ALA A 69 -2.55 3.64 -21.05
N VAL A 70 -2.74 2.99 -22.19
CA VAL A 70 -3.40 1.68 -22.30
C VAL A 70 -2.38 0.58 -22.60
N LEU A 71 -2.58 -0.58 -21.99
CA LEU A 71 -1.90 -1.82 -22.30
C LEU A 71 -2.28 -2.29 -23.71
N ASP A 72 -1.28 -2.45 -24.59
CA ASP A 72 -1.48 -2.94 -25.96
C ASP A 72 -0.93 -4.37 -26.16
N GLY A 73 -0.86 -5.13 -25.07
CA GLY A 73 -0.28 -6.47 -24.97
C GLY A 73 0.81 -6.56 -23.91
N VAL A 74 1.12 -7.78 -23.49
CA VAL A 74 2.23 -8.08 -22.57
C VAL A 74 3.56 -7.67 -23.21
N ASP A 75 4.47 -7.10 -22.40
CA ASP A 75 5.80 -6.65 -22.80
C ASP A 75 5.81 -5.56 -23.90
N LYS A 76 4.67 -4.90 -24.15
CA LYS A 76 4.61 -3.79 -25.10
C LYS A 76 4.59 -2.45 -24.37
N PRO A 77 5.17 -1.38 -24.97
CA PRO A 77 5.00 -0.03 -24.45
C PRO A 77 3.52 0.35 -24.33
N LEU A 78 3.19 1.17 -23.34
CA LEU A 78 1.86 1.74 -23.18
C LEU A 78 1.54 2.65 -24.37
N VAL A 79 0.30 2.60 -24.85
CA VAL A 79 -0.18 3.44 -25.96
C VAL A 79 -1.20 4.44 -25.44
N ILE A 80 -1.03 5.71 -25.77
CA ILE A 80 -2.03 6.74 -25.45
C ILE A 80 -3.22 6.57 -26.40
N LYS A 81 -4.41 6.31 -25.84
CA LYS A 81 -5.65 6.13 -26.59
C LYS A 81 -6.76 6.98 -25.99
N GLU A 82 -7.72 7.39 -26.84
CA GLU A 82 -9.04 7.77 -26.36
C GLU A 82 -9.87 6.53 -26.08
N VAL A 83 -10.42 6.45 -24.88
CA VAL A 83 -11.27 5.35 -24.39
C VAL A 83 -12.53 5.91 -23.73
N PRO A 84 -13.62 5.16 -23.60
CA PRO A 84 -14.80 5.62 -22.87
C PRO A 84 -14.48 5.96 -21.41
N VAL A 85 -15.09 7.02 -20.87
CA VAL A 85 -15.09 7.27 -19.43
C VAL A 85 -15.89 6.16 -18.74
N PRO A 86 -15.35 5.51 -17.69
CA PRO A 86 -16.09 4.45 -17.01
C PRO A 86 -17.27 5.02 -16.22
N THR A 87 -18.37 4.26 -16.16
CA THR A 87 -19.51 4.58 -15.30
C THR A 87 -19.29 3.96 -13.92
N ALA A 88 -19.47 4.73 -12.85
CA ALA A 88 -19.47 4.20 -11.49
C ALA A 88 -20.67 3.25 -11.28
N GLY A 89 -20.39 1.98 -10.98
CA GLY A 89 -21.41 1.01 -10.60
C GLY A 89 -21.84 1.15 -9.12
N PRO A 90 -22.77 0.30 -8.64
CA PRO A 90 -23.13 0.25 -7.23
C PRO A 90 -21.89 0.00 -6.34
N GLY A 91 -21.71 0.83 -5.31
CA GLY A 91 -20.56 0.75 -4.40
C GLY A 91 -19.24 1.23 -5.01
N GLU A 92 -19.28 1.94 -6.14
CA GLU A 92 -18.12 2.60 -6.74
C GLU A 92 -18.37 4.11 -6.87
N ILE A 93 -17.29 4.88 -6.95
CA ILE A 93 -17.31 6.33 -7.20
C ILE A 93 -16.46 6.63 -8.43
N LEU A 94 -16.84 7.63 -9.21
CA LEU A 94 -16.08 8.09 -10.37
C LEU A 94 -15.16 9.24 -9.99
N ILE A 95 -13.89 9.10 -10.32
CA ILE A 95 -12.83 10.03 -9.97
C ILE A 95 -12.28 10.67 -11.24
N LYS A 96 -12.16 12.00 -11.25
CA LYS A 96 -11.28 12.71 -12.17
C LYS A 96 -9.88 12.70 -11.57
N VAL A 97 -8.96 11.98 -12.20
CA VAL A 97 -7.59 11.79 -11.70
C VAL A 97 -6.79 13.05 -11.96
N HIS A 98 -5.99 13.47 -10.98
CA HIS A 98 -5.06 14.61 -11.08
C HIS A 98 -3.63 14.13 -11.23
N ALA A 99 -3.25 13.11 -10.45
CA ALA A 99 -1.92 12.52 -10.50
C ALA A 99 -1.94 11.03 -10.19
N CYS A 100 -0.98 10.28 -10.70
CA CYS A 100 -0.75 8.87 -10.38
C CYS A 100 0.73 8.56 -10.24
N GLY A 101 1.16 7.96 -9.13
CA GLY A 101 2.52 7.47 -8.98
C GLY A 101 2.82 6.32 -9.94
N VAL A 102 4.10 6.18 -10.32
CA VAL A 102 4.62 5.08 -11.14
C VAL A 102 5.45 4.16 -10.25
N CYS A 103 5.11 2.88 -10.23
CA CYS A 103 5.73 1.90 -9.34
C CYS A 103 6.22 0.65 -10.09
N HIS A 104 7.18 -0.06 -9.48
CA HIS A 104 7.69 -1.32 -10.03
C HIS A 104 6.59 -2.38 -10.17
N SER A 105 5.56 -2.33 -9.33
CA SER A 105 4.41 -3.22 -9.47
C SER A 105 3.65 -2.99 -10.77
N ASP A 106 3.56 -1.75 -11.28
CA ASP A 106 2.93 -1.49 -12.59
C ASP A 106 3.76 -2.09 -13.73
N HIS A 107 5.10 -2.05 -13.61
CA HIS A 107 6.01 -2.72 -14.54
C HIS A 107 5.81 -4.24 -14.53
N HIS A 108 5.68 -4.86 -13.36
CA HIS A 108 5.42 -6.30 -13.25
C HIS A 108 4.07 -6.70 -13.88
N VAL A 109 3.04 -5.85 -13.79
CA VAL A 109 1.78 -6.08 -14.51
C VAL A 109 1.98 -5.96 -16.01
N LEU A 110 2.66 -4.90 -16.48
CA LEU A 110 2.95 -4.69 -17.91
C LEU A 110 3.64 -5.92 -18.55
N HIS A 111 4.55 -6.56 -17.81
CA HIS A 111 5.33 -7.72 -18.27
C HIS A 111 4.65 -9.07 -17.97
N GLY A 112 3.46 -9.07 -17.36
CA GLY A 112 2.72 -10.29 -17.08
C GLY A 112 3.33 -11.17 -15.98
N ASP A 113 4.24 -10.63 -15.16
CA ASP A 113 4.87 -11.35 -14.03
C ASP A 113 3.85 -11.79 -12.98
N MET A 114 2.71 -11.09 -12.91
CA MET A 114 1.57 -11.41 -12.04
C MET A 114 0.49 -12.25 -12.75
N GLY A 115 0.83 -12.83 -13.91
CA GLY A 115 -0.11 -13.42 -14.86
C GLY A 115 -0.54 -12.43 -15.95
N PRO A 116 -1.17 -12.90 -17.04
CA PRO A 116 -1.65 -12.02 -18.11
C PRO A 116 -2.59 -10.94 -17.55
N PRO A 117 -2.36 -9.64 -17.87
CA PRO A 117 -3.22 -8.57 -17.38
C PRO A 117 -4.67 -8.77 -17.82
N GLY A 118 -5.60 -8.75 -16.86
CA GLY A 118 -7.04 -8.79 -17.11
C GLY A 118 -7.67 -7.39 -17.17
N ILE A 119 -6.86 -6.37 -17.42
CA ILE A 119 -7.20 -4.95 -17.38
C ILE A 119 -6.54 -4.22 -18.54
N ASP A 120 -6.99 -3.00 -18.82
CA ASP A 120 -6.47 -2.17 -19.91
C ASP A 120 -5.56 -1.04 -19.40
N ILE A 121 -5.78 -0.57 -18.16
CA ILE A 121 -5.16 0.66 -17.64
C ILE A 121 -4.48 0.36 -16.30
N LEU A 122 -3.18 0.63 -16.20
CA LEU A 122 -2.36 0.46 -15.00
C LEU A 122 -2.53 1.61 -13.99
N GLY A 123 -1.78 1.56 -12.88
CA GLY A 123 -1.65 2.65 -11.92
C GLY A 123 -2.48 2.44 -10.65
N HIS A 124 -1.81 2.36 -9.52
CA HIS A 124 -2.40 2.03 -8.22
C HIS A 124 -2.04 3.03 -7.11
N GLU A 125 -1.67 4.25 -7.53
CA GLU A 125 -1.17 5.32 -6.68
C GLU A 125 -1.77 6.65 -7.09
N PHE A 126 -3.08 6.71 -7.32
CA PHE A 126 -3.70 7.90 -7.93
C PHE A 126 -4.49 8.75 -6.96
N VAL A 127 -4.42 10.07 -7.13
CA VAL A 127 -5.19 11.06 -6.39
C VAL A 127 -6.07 11.83 -7.36
N GLY A 128 -7.32 12.04 -6.99
CA GLY A 128 -8.29 12.71 -7.84
C GLY A 128 -9.45 13.31 -7.08
N THR A 129 -10.38 13.91 -7.80
CA THR A 129 -11.62 14.46 -7.25
C THR A 129 -12.80 13.61 -7.66
N VAL A 130 -13.69 13.32 -6.71
CA VAL A 130 -14.97 12.64 -6.99
C VAL A 130 -15.82 13.52 -7.88
N VAL A 131 -16.23 13.01 -9.04
CA VAL A 131 -17.08 13.71 -10.01
C VAL A 131 -18.46 13.10 -10.20
N ALA A 132 -18.65 11.83 -9.82
CA ALA A 132 -19.96 11.21 -9.72
C ALA A 132 -19.99 10.12 -8.64
N VAL A 133 -21.15 9.96 -8.03
CA VAL A 133 -21.46 8.89 -7.07
C VAL A 133 -22.80 8.25 -7.45
N PRO A 134 -22.96 6.93 -7.27
CA PRO A 134 -24.23 6.24 -7.52
C PRO A 134 -25.25 6.55 -6.43
N ASP A 135 -26.52 6.28 -6.72
CA ASP A 135 -27.59 6.38 -5.74
C ASP A 135 -27.29 5.48 -4.53
N GLY A 136 -27.47 6.04 -3.33
CA GLY A 136 -27.25 5.32 -2.07
C GLY A 136 -25.80 5.28 -1.59
N GLU A 137 -24.85 5.93 -2.28
CA GLU A 137 -23.53 6.23 -1.72
C GLU A 137 -23.67 7.11 -0.46
N LYS A 138 -22.89 6.81 0.58
CA LYS A 138 -23.00 7.45 1.91
C LYS A 138 -21.69 7.99 2.47
N LYS A 139 -20.56 7.48 2.00
CA LYS A 139 -19.21 7.80 2.50
C LYS A 139 -18.60 8.97 1.72
N TRP A 140 -18.96 9.11 0.45
CA TRP A 140 -18.36 10.05 -0.50
C TRP A 140 -19.37 10.96 -1.18
N GLN A 141 -18.95 12.17 -1.51
CA GLN A 141 -19.73 13.13 -2.29
C GLN A 141 -18.90 13.75 -3.41
N VAL A 142 -19.59 14.27 -4.43
CA VAL A 142 -18.93 15.03 -5.50
C VAL A 142 -18.14 16.19 -4.90
N GLY A 143 -16.91 16.38 -5.39
CA GLY A 143 -15.98 17.38 -4.89
C GLY A 143 -15.03 16.91 -3.78
N ASP A 144 -15.21 15.70 -3.25
CA ASP A 144 -14.25 15.11 -2.31
C ASP A 144 -12.91 14.81 -3.01
N ARG A 145 -11.81 15.03 -2.28
CA ARG A 145 -10.45 14.70 -2.71
C ARG A 145 -10.11 13.31 -2.17
N VAL A 146 -9.83 12.37 -3.07
CA VAL A 146 -9.66 10.96 -2.73
C VAL A 146 -8.47 10.32 -3.42
N GLY A 147 -7.97 9.24 -2.82
CA GLY A 147 -6.87 8.43 -3.32
C GLY A 147 -7.30 7.00 -3.65
N GLY A 148 -6.72 6.44 -4.71
CA GLY A 148 -6.81 5.06 -5.14
C GLY A 148 -5.50 4.32 -4.87
N PRO A 149 -5.35 3.64 -3.71
CA PRO A 149 -4.15 2.89 -3.35
C PRO A 149 -4.13 1.50 -4.00
N TRP A 150 -3.13 0.69 -3.68
CA TRP A 150 -3.04 -0.73 -4.06
C TRP A 150 -4.31 -1.50 -3.69
N HIS A 151 -4.80 -1.35 -2.46
CA HIS A 151 -6.05 -1.97 -2.02
C HIS A 151 -7.22 -1.41 -2.84
N GLY A 152 -7.80 -2.26 -3.71
CA GLY A 152 -8.91 -1.90 -4.59
C GLY A 152 -10.28 -2.36 -4.10
N GLY A 153 -10.34 -3.17 -3.04
CA GLY A 153 -11.57 -3.63 -2.42
C GLY A 153 -11.46 -5.01 -1.78
N HIS A 154 -12.48 -5.37 -1.01
CA HIS A 154 -12.56 -6.59 -0.22
C HIS A 154 -14.02 -7.08 -0.09
N ASP A 155 -14.22 -8.30 0.41
CA ASP A 155 -15.54 -8.94 0.47
C ASP A 155 -16.34 -8.69 1.75
N GLY A 156 -15.70 -8.18 2.81
CA GLY A 156 -16.31 -7.96 4.12
C GLY A 156 -16.75 -9.23 4.87
N THR A 157 -16.50 -10.43 4.33
CA THR A 157 -17.09 -11.69 4.81
C THR A 157 -16.07 -12.81 5.05
N CYS A 158 -14.89 -12.76 4.42
CA CYS A 158 -13.84 -13.74 4.71
C CYS A 158 -13.22 -13.50 6.09
N ARG A 159 -12.49 -14.51 6.60
CA ARG A 159 -11.89 -14.46 7.93
C ARG A 159 -10.96 -13.26 8.14
N SER A 160 -10.19 -12.87 7.13
CA SER A 160 -9.30 -11.69 7.20
C SER A 160 -10.13 -10.41 7.34
N CYS A 161 -11.17 -10.23 6.52
CA CYS A 161 -12.09 -9.09 6.62
C CYS A 161 -12.76 -9.01 7.99
N CYS A 162 -13.21 -10.13 8.54
CA CYS A 162 -13.81 -10.17 9.88
C CYS A 162 -12.82 -9.81 11.01
N ARG A 163 -11.51 -9.84 10.74
CA ARG A 163 -10.45 -9.38 11.65
C ARG A 163 -10.00 -7.93 11.40
N GLY A 164 -10.59 -7.26 10.41
CA GLY A 164 -10.14 -5.94 9.94
C GLY A 164 -8.90 -5.98 9.05
N GLU A 165 -8.44 -7.17 8.64
CA GLU A 165 -7.26 -7.37 7.80
C GLU A 165 -7.65 -7.34 6.30
N PHE A 166 -8.30 -6.26 5.86
CA PHE A 166 -8.88 -6.13 4.52
C PHE A 166 -7.87 -6.29 3.37
N GLN A 167 -6.64 -5.83 3.57
CA GLN A 167 -5.52 -6.00 2.64
C GLN A 167 -5.14 -7.47 2.42
N MET A 168 -5.52 -8.35 3.35
CA MET A 168 -5.35 -9.81 3.27
C MET A 168 -6.64 -10.55 2.95
N CYS A 169 -7.64 -9.86 2.40
CA CYS A 169 -8.89 -10.46 1.94
C CYS A 169 -8.63 -11.57 0.89
N THR A 170 -9.35 -12.69 1.04
CA THR A 170 -9.27 -13.82 0.11
C THR A 170 -9.86 -13.46 -1.25
N ASN A 171 -10.93 -12.67 -1.27
CA ASN A 171 -11.59 -12.17 -2.47
C ASN A 171 -11.27 -10.67 -2.70
N LYS A 172 -10.01 -10.28 -2.50
CA LYS A 172 -9.55 -8.90 -2.70
C LYS A 172 -9.57 -8.53 -4.18
N THR A 173 -9.67 -7.22 -4.44
CA THR A 173 -9.33 -6.64 -5.74
C THR A 173 -8.25 -5.57 -5.54
N ILE A 174 -7.50 -5.29 -6.60
CA ILE A 174 -6.31 -4.45 -6.57
C ILE A 174 -6.41 -3.46 -7.74
N ASN A 175 -6.35 -2.16 -7.44
CA ASN A 175 -6.38 -1.12 -8.47
C ASN A 175 -5.15 -1.25 -9.37
N GLY A 176 -5.29 -1.03 -10.68
CA GLY A 176 -4.19 -1.14 -11.63
C GLY A 176 -3.63 -2.56 -11.83
N VAL A 177 -4.28 -3.60 -11.27
CA VAL A 177 -3.90 -5.02 -11.44
C VAL A 177 -5.10 -5.89 -11.81
N MET A 178 -6.18 -5.82 -11.02
CA MET A 178 -7.41 -6.61 -11.20
C MET A 178 -8.61 -5.77 -11.66
N ARG A 179 -8.47 -4.44 -11.57
CA ARG A 179 -9.39 -3.45 -12.12
C ARG A 179 -8.59 -2.27 -12.66
N ASN A 180 -9.15 -1.55 -13.64
CA ASN A 180 -8.46 -0.43 -14.28
C ASN A 180 -8.01 0.62 -13.25
N GLY A 181 -6.81 1.13 -13.45
CA GLY A 181 -6.10 2.03 -12.55
C GLY A 181 -6.10 3.49 -12.97
N GLY A 182 -5.16 4.23 -12.40
CA GLY A 182 -5.06 5.68 -12.50
C GLY A 182 -4.22 6.24 -13.65
N TYR A 183 -3.72 5.43 -14.58
CA TYR A 183 -3.03 5.93 -15.79
C TYR A 183 -4.03 6.44 -16.85
N ALA A 184 -5.02 7.21 -16.40
CA ALA A 184 -6.12 7.73 -17.20
C ALA A 184 -6.68 8.99 -16.53
N GLN A 185 -7.36 9.83 -17.33
CA GLN A 185 -7.97 11.06 -16.80
C GLN A 185 -9.15 10.79 -15.85
N TYR A 186 -9.81 9.63 -15.96
CA TYR A 186 -10.85 9.19 -15.04
C TYR A 186 -10.68 7.72 -14.67
N ALA A 187 -11.07 7.36 -13.45
CA ALA A 187 -11.05 5.99 -12.95
C ALA A 187 -12.19 5.78 -11.94
N THR A 188 -12.64 4.53 -11.75
CA THR A 188 -13.56 4.20 -10.66
C THR A 188 -12.80 3.65 -9.46
N LEU A 189 -13.27 3.96 -8.26
CA LEU A 189 -12.81 3.35 -7.01
C LEU A 189 -13.98 2.71 -6.30
N ARG A 190 -13.75 1.55 -5.67
CA ARG A 190 -14.73 1.02 -4.71
C ARG A 190 -14.79 1.89 -3.46
N THR A 191 -15.99 2.12 -2.96
CA THR A 191 -16.28 3.04 -1.84
C THR A 191 -15.46 2.72 -0.59
N GLU A 192 -15.31 1.45 -0.26
CA GLU A 192 -14.55 0.98 0.91
C GLU A 192 -13.03 1.10 0.75
N ALA A 193 -12.55 1.15 -0.50
CA ALA A 193 -11.14 1.16 -0.84
C ALA A 193 -10.57 2.58 -1.06
N ALA A 194 -11.44 3.55 -1.38
CA ALA A 194 -11.04 4.94 -1.52
C ALA A 194 -10.49 5.52 -0.19
N VAL A 195 -9.45 6.34 -0.32
CA VAL A 195 -8.69 6.97 0.78
C VAL A 195 -9.04 8.44 0.84
N ARG A 196 -9.31 8.98 2.03
CA ARG A 196 -9.49 10.43 2.22
C ARG A 196 -8.15 11.15 2.05
N ILE A 197 -8.13 12.16 1.19
CA ILE A 197 -6.95 12.99 0.94
C ILE A 197 -7.30 14.44 1.30
N PRO A 198 -6.46 15.15 2.09
CA PRO A 198 -6.69 16.56 2.38
C PRO A 198 -6.77 17.40 1.10
N LYS A 199 -7.73 18.32 1.02
CA LYS A 199 -7.98 19.12 -0.19
C LYS A 199 -6.79 20.01 -0.57
N GLU A 200 -6.05 20.48 0.42
CA GLU A 200 -4.90 21.37 0.26
C GLU A 200 -3.61 20.65 -0.14
N ALA A 201 -3.58 19.31 -0.05
CA ALA A 201 -2.38 18.55 -0.38
C ALA A 201 -2.18 18.46 -1.90
N ASP A 202 -0.93 18.64 -2.36
CA ASP A 202 -0.57 18.44 -3.77
C ASP A 202 -0.83 16.96 -4.13
N PRO A 203 -1.76 16.67 -5.06
CA PRO A 203 -2.07 15.30 -5.43
C PRO A 203 -0.85 14.52 -5.95
N ALA A 204 0.11 15.19 -6.58
CA ALA A 204 1.33 14.55 -7.06
C ALA A 204 2.28 14.13 -5.93
N GLU A 205 2.36 14.92 -4.84
CA GLU A 205 3.19 14.59 -3.68
C GLU A 205 2.59 13.46 -2.84
N VAL A 206 1.25 13.39 -2.77
CA VAL A 206 0.53 12.37 -2.00
C VAL A 206 0.42 11.04 -2.74
N ALA A 207 0.35 11.05 -4.07
CA ALA A 207 0.19 9.85 -4.90
C ALA A 207 1.14 8.70 -4.49
N PRO A 208 2.48 8.90 -4.38
CA PRO A 208 3.38 7.83 -3.94
C PRO A 208 3.16 7.31 -2.51
N LEU A 209 2.52 8.10 -1.63
CA LEU A 209 2.23 7.67 -0.27
C LEU A 209 1.12 6.61 -0.22
N LEU A 210 0.28 6.53 -1.25
CA LEU A 210 -0.79 5.53 -1.38
C LEU A 210 -0.30 4.10 -1.62
N CYS A 211 1.00 3.92 -1.88
CA CYS A 211 1.62 2.61 -1.96
C CYS A 211 2.96 2.58 -1.21
N ALA A 212 3.97 3.33 -1.65
CA ALA A 212 5.29 3.29 -1.02
C ALA A 212 5.26 3.79 0.42
N GLY A 213 4.58 4.91 0.66
CA GLY A 213 4.45 5.50 1.99
C GLY A 213 3.75 4.56 2.96
N VAL A 214 2.52 4.16 2.65
CA VAL A 214 1.75 3.22 3.48
C VAL A 214 2.47 1.87 3.65
N THR A 215 3.18 1.37 2.64
CA THR A 215 3.92 0.11 2.74
C THR A 215 4.98 0.18 3.83
N VAL A 216 5.85 1.19 3.81
CA VAL A 216 6.91 1.29 4.82
C VAL A 216 6.37 1.73 6.18
N PHE A 217 5.39 2.63 6.21
CA PHE A 217 4.76 3.08 7.45
C PHE A 217 4.05 1.93 8.17
N ASN A 218 3.16 1.22 7.47
CA ASN A 218 2.39 0.14 8.04
C ASN A 218 3.26 -1.09 8.33
N GLY A 219 4.23 -1.40 7.46
CA GLY A 219 5.20 -2.44 7.73
C GLY A 219 5.95 -2.27 9.03
N ILE A 220 6.56 -1.09 9.21
CA ILE A 220 7.36 -0.80 10.40
C ILE A 220 6.48 -0.81 11.65
N ARG A 221 5.31 -0.15 11.65
CA ARG A 221 4.47 -0.07 12.85
C ARG A 221 3.95 -1.44 13.31
N GLN A 222 3.66 -2.35 12.37
CA GLN A 222 3.15 -3.68 12.68
C GLN A 222 4.22 -4.60 13.28
N MET A 223 5.50 -4.24 13.18
CA MET A 223 6.57 -4.96 13.86
C MET A 223 6.62 -4.67 15.36
N LYS A 224 5.88 -3.67 15.86
CA LYS A 224 5.78 -3.33 17.29
C LYS A 224 7.14 -3.18 17.97
N ILE A 225 8.03 -2.44 17.31
CA ILE A 225 9.36 -2.12 17.82
C ILE A 225 9.25 -0.96 18.81
N THR A 226 9.95 -1.06 19.93
CA THR A 226 9.99 0.01 20.94
C THR A 226 10.72 1.24 20.40
N ALA A 227 10.19 2.44 20.63
CA ALA A 227 10.90 3.68 20.27
C ALA A 227 12.27 3.75 20.97
N GLY A 228 13.26 4.36 20.32
CA GLY A 228 14.66 4.41 20.78
C GLY A 228 15.52 3.23 20.29
N GLU A 229 14.91 2.12 19.89
CA GLU A 229 15.61 0.96 19.31
C GLU A 229 16.25 1.29 17.96
N VAL A 230 17.22 0.45 17.56
CA VAL A 230 17.89 0.52 16.27
C VAL A 230 16.98 -0.05 15.17
N VAL A 231 16.65 0.78 14.18
CA VAL A 231 15.97 0.38 12.95
C VAL A 231 16.87 0.67 11.76
N ALA A 232 17.34 -0.38 11.11
CA ALA A 232 18.15 -0.24 9.90
C ALA A 232 17.27 -0.32 8.65
N VAL A 233 17.55 0.51 7.64
CA VAL A 233 16.87 0.50 6.35
C VAL A 233 17.87 0.09 5.29
N GLN A 234 17.64 -1.07 4.69
CA GLN A 234 18.45 -1.60 3.61
C GLN A 234 17.94 -1.08 2.26
N GLY A 235 18.80 -0.30 1.60
CA GLY A 235 18.53 0.32 0.31
C GLY A 235 18.08 1.79 0.45
N LEU A 236 18.63 2.66 -0.41
CA LEU A 236 18.23 4.06 -0.52
C LEU A 236 17.71 4.35 -1.93
N GLY A 237 16.41 4.09 -2.08
CA GLY A 237 15.62 4.27 -3.31
C GLY A 237 14.20 4.73 -2.99
N GLY A 238 13.24 4.41 -3.87
CA GLY A 238 11.83 4.81 -3.73
C GLY A 238 11.20 4.48 -2.38
N LEU A 239 11.32 3.24 -1.89
CA LEU A 239 10.84 2.88 -0.55
C LEU A 239 11.80 3.34 0.55
N GLY A 240 13.10 3.12 0.36
CA GLY A 240 14.12 3.39 1.37
C GLY A 240 14.14 4.83 1.88
N HIS A 241 13.99 5.82 1.00
CA HIS A 241 14.01 7.23 1.42
C HIS A 241 12.80 7.60 2.29
N LEU A 242 11.63 6.98 2.05
CA LEU A 242 10.45 7.12 2.92
C LEU A 242 10.64 6.33 4.20
N ALA A 243 11.16 5.11 4.14
CA ALA A 243 11.39 4.26 5.31
C ALA A 243 12.32 4.93 6.33
N ILE A 244 13.38 5.61 5.88
CA ILE A 244 14.28 6.38 6.77
C ILE A 244 13.52 7.50 7.46
N GLN A 245 12.76 8.30 6.70
CA GLN A 245 12.00 9.42 7.26
C GLN A 245 10.94 8.93 8.26
N TYR A 246 10.13 7.94 7.90
CA TYR A 246 9.13 7.37 8.80
C TYR A 246 9.77 6.77 10.04
N ALA A 247 10.81 5.94 9.89
CA ALA A 247 11.49 5.33 11.03
C ALA A 247 12.05 6.40 11.99
N ARG A 248 12.65 7.47 11.44
CA ARG A 248 13.18 8.55 12.25
C ARG A 248 12.07 9.27 13.02
N LYS A 249 10.96 9.60 12.35
CA LYS A 249 9.82 10.31 12.96
C LYS A 249 9.01 9.43 13.92
N MET A 250 9.10 8.11 13.81
CA MET A 250 8.57 7.15 14.79
C MET A 250 9.43 7.04 16.06
N GLY A 251 10.59 7.72 16.11
CA GLY A 251 11.43 7.80 17.31
C GLY A 251 12.53 6.75 17.37
N PHE A 252 12.89 6.11 16.26
CA PHE A 252 13.98 5.13 16.24
C PHE A 252 15.36 5.78 16.05
N ARG A 253 16.40 5.04 16.43
CA ARG A 253 17.77 5.28 15.92
C ARG A 253 17.84 4.66 14.53
N THR A 254 17.84 5.50 13.50
CA THR A 254 17.65 5.06 12.11
C THR A 254 18.99 4.91 11.40
N VAL A 255 19.32 3.68 10.99
CA VAL A 255 20.58 3.38 10.30
C VAL A 255 20.31 3.16 8.81
N ALA A 256 20.96 3.90 7.93
CA ALA A 256 20.86 3.67 6.50
C ALA A 256 21.94 2.70 6.03
N LEU A 257 21.54 1.65 5.29
CA LEU A 257 22.47 0.69 4.68
C LEU A 257 22.43 0.88 3.16
N SER A 258 23.57 1.25 2.57
CA SER A 258 23.73 1.36 1.12
C SER A 258 25.11 0.95 0.66
N ARG A 259 25.23 0.72 -0.66
CA ARG A 259 26.52 0.43 -1.30
C ARG A 259 27.21 1.76 -1.63
N GLY A 260 28.45 1.94 -1.18
CA GLY A 260 29.21 3.16 -1.40
C GLY A 260 28.84 4.29 -0.42
N ASN A 261 29.59 5.39 -0.48
CA ASN A 261 29.40 6.57 0.37
C ASN A 261 28.76 7.77 -0.33
N ASP A 262 28.47 7.67 -1.64
CA ASP A 262 27.86 8.73 -2.45
C ASP A 262 26.48 9.16 -1.94
N LYS A 263 25.78 8.26 -1.23
CA LYS A 263 24.45 8.47 -0.69
C LYS A 263 24.42 8.86 0.78
N LYS A 264 25.58 8.91 1.46
CA LYS A 264 25.67 9.13 2.91
C LYS A 264 25.03 10.46 3.32
N ASP A 265 25.53 11.57 2.78
CA ASP A 265 25.04 12.91 3.15
C ASP A 265 23.54 13.06 2.90
N PHE A 266 23.06 12.43 1.83
CA PHE A 266 21.65 12.44 1.50
C PHE A 266 20.81 11.61 2.48
N ALA A 267 21.27 10.41 2.89
CA ALA A 267 20.62 9.61 3.93
C ALA A 267 20.56 10.36 5.28
N MET A 268 21.63 11.06 5.66
CA MET A 268 21.66 11.88 6.88
C MET A 268 20.64 13.02 6.81
N LYS A 269 20.51 13.69 5.67
CA LYS A 269 19.48 14.73 5.45
C LYS A 269 18.05 14.21 5.59
N LEU A 270 17.80 12.96 5.20
CA LEU A 270 16.50 12.29 5.38
C LEU A 270 16.21 11.91 6.84
N GLY A 271 17.21 12.00 7.72
CA GLY A 271 17.06 11.72 9.15
C GLY A 271 17.71 10.42 9.62
N ALA A 272 18.53 9.76 8.80
CA ALA A 272 19.39 8.69 9.30
C ALA A 272 20.34 9.25 10.39
N THR A 273 20.46 8.53 11.49
CA THR A 273 21.41 8.85 12.57
C THR A 273 22.80 8.26 12.29
N ASP A 274 22.84 7.17 11.53
CA ASP A 274 24.04 6.44 11.20
C ASP A 274 23.95 5.95 9.74
N TYR A 275 25.11 5.73 9.11
CA TYR A 275 25.21 5.22 7.74
C TYR A 275 26.27 4.13 7.68
N ILE A 276 25.93 2.98 7.09
CA ILE A 276 26.84 1.86 6.88
C ILE A 276 27.00 1.65 5.38
N ASP A 277 28.25 1.76 4.92
CA ASP A 277 28.64 1.39 3.55
C ASP A 277 28.86 -0.13 3.49
N THR A 278 27.90 -0.83 2.89
CA THR A 278 27.92 -2.30 2.79
C THR A 278 28.98 -2.83 1.83
N LYS A 279 29.78 -1.98 1.17
CA LYS A 279 30.98 -2.38 0.43
C LYS A 279 32.26 -2.29 1.26
N ALA A 280 32.27 -1.43 2.27
CA ALA A 280 33.47 -1.11 3.05
C ALA A 280 33.63 -2.03 4.26
N GLU A 281 32.52 -2.50 4.84
CA GLU A 281 32.53 -3.38 6.00
C GLU A 281 31.39 -4.40 5.98
N ASP A 282 31.52 -5.45 6.78
CA ASP A 282 30.45 -6.45 6.98
C ASP A 282 29.26 -5.81 7.69
N VAL A 283 28.07 -5.93 7.07
CA VAL A 283 26.85 -5.29 7.57
C VAL A 283 26.38 -5.84 8.91
N GLY A 284 26.63 -7.14 9.16
CA GLY A 284 26.28 -7.78 10.41
C GLY A 284 27.12 -7.23 11.55
N GLU A 285 28.45 -7.29 11.41
CA GLU A 285 29.39 -6.75 12.39
C GLU A 285 29.17 -5.26 12.64
N ALA A 286 28.96 -4.47 11.59
CA ALA A 286 28.72 -3.03 11.69
C ALA A 286 27.47 -2.72 12.53
N LEU A 287 26.37 -3.44 12.30
CA LEU A 287 25.15 -3.29 13.10
C LEU A 287 25.31 -3.80 14.53
N GLN A 288 26.06 -4.88 14.75
CA GLN A 288 26.34 -5.39 16.11
C GLN A 288 27.15 -4.38 16.94
N LYS A 289 28.08 -3.62 16.34
CA LYS A 289 28.79 -2.51 17.02
C LYS A 289 27.83 -1.43 17.53
N LEU A 290 26.62 -1.33 16.97
CA LEU A 290 25.57 -0.41 17.40
C LEU A 290 24.61 -1.02 18.44
N GLY A 291 24.87 -2.24 18.90
CA GLY A 291 24.00 -3.01 19.80
C GLY A 291 23.08 -4.01 19.08
N GLY A 292 23.18 -4.11 17.75
CA GLY A 292 22.30 -4.92 16.92
C GLY A 292 20.97 -4.22 16.60
N ALA A 293 20.41 -4.49 15.42
CA ALA A 293 19.16 -3.91 14.97
C ALA A 293 17.95 -4.66 15.56
N ALA A 294 17.01 -3.92 16.14
CA ALA A 294 15.69 -4.47 16.51
C ALA A 294 14.86 -4.80 15.27
N LEU A 295 15.02 -3.99 14.22
CA LEU A 295 14.37 -4.18 12.95
C LEU A 295 15.33 -3.82 11.81
N ILE A 296 15.38 -4.67 10.79
CA ILE A 296 15.98 -4.34 9.50
C ILE A 296 14.89 -4.35 8.44
N VAL A 297 14.68 -3.22 7.78
CA VAL A 297 13.68 -3.01 6.74
C VAL A 297 14.34 -3.17 5.37
N VAL A 298 13.95 -4.21 4.63
CA VAL A 298 14.52 -4.54 3.32
C VAL A 298 13.71 -3.87 2.22
N THR A 299 14.34 -2.97 1.47
CA THR A 299 13.70 -2.21 0.40
C THR A 299 14.36 -2.37 -0.97
N ALA A 300 15.57 -2.97 -1.04
CA ALA A 300 16.23 -3.21 -2.32
C ALA A 300 15.78 -4.57 -2.91
N PRO A 301 15.47 -4.63 -4.21
CA PRO A 301 15.03 -5.86 -4.87
C PRO A 301 16.23 -6.78 -5.21
N ASN A 302 17.02 -7.15 -4.21
CA ASN A 302 18.14 -8.09 -4.37
C ASN A 302 18.10 -9.16 -3.26
N PRO A 303 17.87 -10.45 -3.57
CA PRO A 303 17.80 -11.49 -2.54
C PRO A 303 19.16 -11.78 -1.89
N GLU A 304 20.26 -11.56 -2.59
CA GLU A 304 21.62 -11.87 -2.10
C GLU A 304 22.03 -11.01 -0.90
N VAL A 305 21.45 -9.80 -0.78
CA VAL A 305 21.76 -8.90 0.33
C VAL A 305 20.93 -9.18 1.57
N ILE A 306 19.96 -10.11 1.53
CA ILE A 306 19.03 -10.34 2.65
C ILE A 306 19.64 -11.24 3.71
N THR A 307 20.16 -12.41 3.34
CA THR A 307 20.69 -13.39 4.30
C THR A 307 21.75 -12.80 5.23
N PRO A 308 22.73 -12.01 4.76
CA PRO A 308 23.74 -11.40 5.63
C PRO A 308 23.17 -10.44 6.68
N LEU A 309 22.00 -9.83 6.44
CA LEU A 309 21.38 -8.88 7.38
C LEU A 309 20.95 -9.56 8.68
N LEU A 310 20.67 -10.87 8.66
CA LEU A 310 20.36 -11.62 9.88
C LEU A 310 21.50 -11.46 10.91
N GLY A 311 22.76 -11.44 10.46
CA GLY A 311 23.95 -11.18 11.29
C GLY A 311 23.90 -9.88 12.08
N GLY A 312 23.18 -8.87 11.58
CA GLY A 312 23.06 -7.55 12.19
C GLY A 312 21.89 -7.38 13.16
N LEU A 313 21.03 -8.40 13.32
CA LEU A 313 19.91 -8.33 14.26
C LEU A 313 20.36 -8.57 15.70
N GLN A 314 19.78 -7.83 16.64
CA GLN A 314 19.88 -8.17 18.05
C GLN A 314 19.01 -9.38 18.41
N ASN A 315 19.12 -9.88 19.64
CA ASN A 315 18.21 -10.91 20.16
C ASN A 315 16.75 -10.48 20.01
N ARG A 316 15.92 -11.38 19.46
CA ARG A 316 14.50 -11.15 19.14
C ARG A 316 14.28 -10.11 18.04
N GLY A 317 15.33 -9.71 17.33
CA GLY A 317 15.27 -8.80 16.21
C GLY A 317 14.50 -9.37 15.03
N LYS A 318 13.98 -8.46 14.19
CA LYS A 318 13.10 -8.79 13.07
C LYS A 318 13.69 -8.30 11.76
N LEU A 319 13.59 -9.13 10.73
CA LEU A 319 13.83 -8.74 9.34
C LEU A 319 12.48 -8.53 8.66
N LEU A 320 12.21 -7.33 8.15
CA LEU A 320 10.97 -7.00 7.45
C LEU A 320 11.23 -6.84 5.96
N ILE A 321 10.63 -7.71 5.15
CA ILE A 321 10.77 -7.74 3.70
C ILE A 321 9.58 -7.03 3.05
N HIS A 322 9.85 -5.90 2.40
CA HIS A 322 8.83 -5.13 1.66
C HIS A 322 8.78 -5.43 0.16
N VAL A 323 9.80 -6.10 -0.37
CA VAL A 323 9.94 -6.37 -1.80
C VAL A 323 9.73 -7.86 -2.07
N ALA A 324 8.78 -8.18 -2.96
CA ALA A 324 8.49 -9.55 -3.35
C ALA A 324 9.49 -10.02 -4.43
N ILE A 325 10.63 -10.55 -3.99
CA ILE A 325 11.78 -10.87 -4.87
C ILE A 325 12.13 -12.35 -4.95
N GLY A 326 11.19 -13.23 -4.60
CA GLY A 326 11.36 -14.68 -4.66
C GLY A 326 11.96 -15.30 -3.39
N PRO A 327 12.44 -16.55 -3.46
CA PRO A 327 12.93 -17.28 -2.29
C PRO A 327 14.23 -16.69 -1.74
N VAL A 328 14.36 -16.70 -0.42
CA VAL A 328 15.54 -16.22 0.31
C VAL A 328 15.99 -17.30 1.29
N GLN A 329 17.30 -17.52 1.37
CA GLN A 329 17.88 -18.44 2.35
C GLN A 329 18.00 -17.78 3.72
N VAL A 330 17.74 -18.54 4.78
CA VAL A 330 17.85 -18.07 6.17
C VAL A 330 18.69 -19.06 6.97
N ASP A 331 19.52 -18.53 7.87
CA ASP A 331 20.29 -19.35 8.82
C ASP A 331 19.41 -19.72 10.02
N THR A 332 18.99 -20.98 10.09
CA THR A 332 18.10 -21.45 11.15
C THR A 332 18.80 -21.62 12.50
N VAL A 333 20.11 -21.84 12.53
CA VAL A 333 20.87 -21.92 13.78
C VAL A 333 20.90 -20.55 14.42
N GLN A 334 21.24 -19.52 13.64
CA GLN A 334 21.23 -18.13 14.12
C GLN A 334 19.83 -17.70 14.58
N MET A 335 18.79 -18.06 13.81
CA MET A 335 17.40 -17.73 14.17
C MET A 335 16.98 -18.37 15.50
N VAL A 336 17.29 -19.65 15.72
CA VAL A 336 16.92 -20.36 16.96
C VAL A 336 17.68 -19.81 18.15
N LEU A 337 19.00 -19.61 18.03
CA LEU A 337 19.84 -19.17 19.16
C LEU A 337 19.51 -17.74 19.62
N ASN A 338 19.12 -16.85 18.71
CA ASN A 338 18.83 -15.45 19.02
C ASN A 338 17.34 -15.10 18.97
N ALA A 339 16.46 -16.09 18.78
CA ALA A 339 15.01 -15.92 18.63
C ALA A 339 14.62 -14.90 17.53
N LEU A 340 15.33 -14.91 16.40
CA LEU A 340 15.10 -13.96 15.29
C LEU A 340 13.81 -14.30 14.52
N SER A 341 13.27 -13.32 13.80
CA SER A 341 12.09 -13.51 12.95
C SER A 341 12.27 -12.85 11.58
N VAL A 342 11.71 -13.50 10.55
CA VAL A 342 11.60 -12.93 9.19
C VAL A 342 10.13 -12.70 8.89
N HIS A 343 9.77 -11.46 8.57
CA HIS A 343 8.42 -10.99 8.34
C HIS A 343 8.28 -10.42 6.93
N GLY A 344 7.13 -10.67 6.32
CA GLY A 344 6.61 -9.85 5.22
C GLY A 344 5.35 -9.13 5.70
N TRP A 345 5.09 -7.94 5.17
CA TRP A 345 3.83 -7.23 5.42
C TRP A 345 3.33 -6.57 4.14
N PRO A 346 2.06 -6.82 3.74
CA PRO A 346 1.46 -6.15 2.58
C PRO A 346 1.20 -4.68 2.88
N SER A 347 1.11 -3.86 1.83
CA SER A 347 0.92 -2.40 1.89
C SER A 347 -0.06 -1.94 3.00
N GLY A 348 -1.36 -2.01 2.75
CA GLY A 348 -2.39 -1.60 3.71
C GLY A 348 -3.75 -1.47 3.06
N HIS A 349 -4.76 -1.19 3.87
CA HIS A 349 -6.10 -0.81 3.41
C HIS A 349 -6.32 0.71 3.51
N ALA A 350 -7.52 1.19 3.18
CA ALA A 350 -7.80 2.63 3.08
C ALA A 350 -7.40 3.42 4.34
N LEU A 351 -7.81 2.96 5.53
CA LEU A 351 -7.44 3.61 6.79
C LEU A 351 -5.93 3.60 7.06
N ASP A 352 -5.18 2.54 6.71
CA ASP A 352 -3.72 2.53 6.85
C ASP A 352 -3.09 3.65 6.00
N SER A 353 -3.61 3.87 4.79
CA SER A 353 -3.15 4.93 3.89
C SER A 353 -3.49 6.31 4.43
N GLU A 354 -4.70 6.51 4.96
CA GLU A 354 -5.12 7.77 5.59
C GLU A 354 -4.20 8.12 6.78
N GLU A 355 -3.89 7.14 7.64
CA GLU A 355 -2.98 7.33 8.77
C GLU A 355 -1.53 7.57 8.35
N ALA A 356 -1.06 6.90 7.29
CA ALA A 356 0.28 7.14 6.74
C ALA A 356 0.41 8.57 6.20
N ILE A 357 -0.60 9.05 5.46
CA ILE A 357 -0.64 10.41 4.91
C ILE A 357 -0.72 11.43 6.04
N ALA A 358 -1.63 11.25 7.01
CA ALA A 358 -1.75 12.14 8.14
C ALA A 358 -0.45 12.21 8.98
N PHE A 359 0.21 11.07 9.17
CA PHE A 359 1.52 11.04 9.83
C PHE A 359 2.57 11.80 9.02
N ALA A 360 2.60 11.61 7.70
CA ALA A 360 3.55 12.28 6.82
C ALA A 360 3.39 13.80 6.87
N GLU A 361 2.16 14.30 6.76
CA GLU A 361 1.85 15.73 6.86
C GLU A 361 2.24 16.30 8.23
N THR A 362 1.87 15.61 9.32
CA THR A 362 2.13 16.08 10.69
C THR A 362 3.63 16.16 11.00
N HIS A 363 4.42 15.22 10.48
CA HIS A 363 5.83 15.07 10.86
C HIS A 363 6.82 15.54 9.79
N GLY A 364 6.33 16.05 8.65
CA GLY A 364 7.14 16.50 7.53
C GLY A 364 7.90 15.36 6.86
N VAL A 365 7.22 14.26 6.57
CA VAL A 365 7.74 13.19 5.69
C VAL A 365 7.35 13.55 4.26
N HIS A 366 8.34 13.75 3.39
CA HIS A 366 8.10 14.14 2.01
C HIS A 366 8.60 13.06 1.05
N CYS A 367 7.74 12.71 0.09
CA CYS A 367 8.17 11.92 -1.05
C CYS A 367 8.86 12.85 -2.06
N MET A 368 10.09 12.53 -2.45
CA MET A 368 10.76 13.27 -3.52
C MET A 368 10.26 12.75 -4.86
N ILE A 369 9.64 13.64 -5.65
CA ILE A 369 8.95 13.29 -6.89
C ILE A 369 9.53 14.00 -8.12
N GLU A 370 9.38 13.34 -9.26
CA GLU A 370 9.54 13.95 -10.58
C GLU A 370 8.22 13.81 -11.34
N LYS A 371 7.68 14.94 -11.81
CA LYS A 371 6.38 14.98 -12.50
C LYS A 371 6.58 14.76 -14.01
N PHE A 372 5.74 13.90 -14.58
CA PHE A 372 5.67 13.61 -16.01
C PHE A 372 4.23 13.82 -16.48
N PRO A 373 3.97 14.41 -17.66
CA PRO A 373 2.66 14.31 -18.30
C PRO A 373 2.28 12.83 -18.52
N MET A 374 0.99 12.49 -18.40
CA MET A 374 0.52 11.10 -18.60
C MET A 374 0.93 10.54 -19.98
N GLU A 375 0.98 11.39 -21.02
CA GLU A 375 1.45 11.01 -22.36
C GLU A 375 2.89 10.46 -22.38
N LYS A 376 3.68 10.78 -21.35
CA LYS A 376 5.05 10.31 -21.15
C LYS A 376 5.15 9.14 -20.17
N ALA A 377 4.09 8.35 -20.00
CA ALA A 377 4.07 7.20 -19.08
C ALA A 377 5.21 6.19 -19.30
N ASN A 378 5.58 5.91 -20.56
CA ASN A 378 6.71 5.01 -20.87
C ASN A 378 8.05 5.62 -20.42
N GLU A 379 8.27 6.91 -20.65
CA GLU A 379 9.47 7.63 -20.20
C GLU A 379 9.56 7.61 -18.68
N ALA A 380 8.45 7.88 -17.97
CA ALA A 380 8.39 7.83 -16.51
C ALA A 380 8.73 6.43 -15.96
N MET A 381 8.23 5.37 -16.61
CA MET A 381 8.53 3.98 -16.24
C MET A 381 10.00 3.62 -16.48
N GLU A 382 10.56 3.98 -17.64
CA GLU A 382 11.99 3.77 -17.93
C GLU A 382 12.88 4.54 -16.93
N HIS A 383 12.50 5.79 -16.63
CA HIS A 383 13.23 6.62 -15.68
C HIS A 383 13.27 5.94 -14.31
N MET A 384 12.12 5.42 -13.82
CA MET A 384 12.04 4.67 -12.56
C MET A 384 12.96 3.44 -12.57
N LEU A 385 12.95 2.63 -13.62
CA LEU A 385 13.73 1.39 -13.72
C LEU A 385 15.24 1.65 -13.77
N SER A 386 15.65 2.71 -14.45
CA SER A 386 17.07 3.09 -14.56
C SER A 386 17.67 3.59 -13.24
N GLY A 387 16.84 3.81 -12.20
CA GLY A 387 17.27 4.35 -10.92
C GLY A 387 17.75 5.81 -10.97
N LYS A 388 17.54 6.49 -12.11
CA LYS A 388 17.89 7.91 -12.30
C LYS A 388 16.92 8.85 -11.59
N VAL A 389 15.69 8.41 -11.34
CA VAL A 389 14.69 9.20 -10.59
C VAL A 389 15.15 9.41 -9.15
N ARG A 390 15.01 10.64 -8.65
CA ARG A 390 15.19 10.98 -7.24
C ARG A 390 13.85 11.42 -6.62
N PHE A 391 12.95 10.53 -6.20
CA PHE A 391 13.01 9.06 -6.09
C PHE A 391 11.79 8.34 -6.65
N ARG A 392 10.72 9.08 -7.00
CA ARG A 392 9.44 8.55 -7.49
C ARG A 392 8.96 9.34 -8.70
N ALA A 393 8.63 8.66 -9.78
CA ALA A 393 7.99 9.28 -10.93
C ALA A 393 6.48 9.37 -10.68
N VAL A 394 5.88 10.48 -11.09
CA VAL A 394 4.44 10.74 -10.93
C VAL A 394 3.89 11.27 -12.25
N LEU A 395 2.87 10.59 -12.77
CA LEU A 395 2.09 11.08 -13.90
C LEU A 395 1.14 12.17 -13.44
N THR A 396 1.01 13.22 -14.24
CA THR A 396 0.07 14.33 -14.07
C THR A 396 -0.91 14.31 -15.25
N MET A 397 -2.18 14.61 -14.98
CA MET A 397 -3.28 14.46 -15.94
C MET A 397 -3.68 15.78 -16.64
N ASP A 398 -2.87 16.82 -16.42
CA ASP A 398 -3.09 18.19 -16.91
C ASP A 398 -2.75 18.37 -18.40
#